data_AF-A0A3B8I4C1-F1
#
_entry.id   AF-A0A3B8I4C1-F1
#
_cell.length_a   1.000
_cell.length_b   1.000
_cell.length_c   1.000
_cell.angle_alpha   90.00
_cell.angle_beta   90.00
_cell.angle_gamma   90.00
#
_symmetry.space_group_name_H-M   'P 1'
#
loop_
_entity.id
_entity.type
_entity.pdbx_description
1 polymer ?
#
loop_
_entity_poly.entity_id
_entity_poly.type
_entity_poly.pdbx_seq_one_letter_code
_entity_poly.pdbx_strand_id
1 'polypeptide(L)' 'MSVGDYRNGEDVSIERIGHVPDILVENTPEDLAANRDPMLDAAVEALRR' A
#
# COMPACT_ATOMS: atom_id res chain seq x y z
N MET A 1 -25.14 -9.92 -6.83
CA MET A 1 -24.94 -10.59 -5.52
C MET A 1 -23.50 -11.06 -5.50
N SER A 2 -22.70 -10.70 -4.48
CA SER A 2 -21.31 -11.18 -4.36
C SER A 2 -21.30 -12.69 -4.11
N VAL A 3 -20.36 -13.41 -4.72
CA VAL A 3 -20.24 -14.88 -4.61
C VAL A 3 -19.24 -15.32 -3.53
N GLY A 4 -18.65 -14.38 -2.80
CA GLY A 4 -17.72 -14.62 -1.70
C GLY A 4 -17.05 -13.33 -1.26
N ASP A 5 -16.54 -13.32 -0.03
CA ASP A 5 -15.81 -12.18 0.54
C ASP A 5 -14.33 -12.53 0.68
N TYR A 6 -13.45 -11.63 0.24
CA TYR A 6 -12.02 -11.77 0.48
C TYR A 6 -11.68 -11.28 1.89
N ARG A 7 -10.88 -12.07 2.61
CA ARG A 7 -10.49 -11.81 4.00
C ARG A 7 -8.97 -11.91 4.15
N ASN A 8 -8.40 -11.11 5.03
CA ASN A 8 -6.96 -11.14 5.32
C ASN A 8 -6.60 -12.28 6.31
N GLY A 9 -5.33 -12.36 6.71
CA GLY A 9 -4.83 -13.37 7.65
C GLY A 9 -5.39 -13.26 9.08
N GLU A 10 -6.09 -12.16 9.40
CA GLU A 10 -6.73 -11.90 10.69
C GLU A 10 -8.26 -12.11 10.63
N ASP A 11 -8.76 -12.72 9.55
CA ASP A 11 -10.18 -12.89 9.27
C ASP A 11 -10.96 -11.56 9.14
N VAL A 12 -10.30 -10.48 8.74
CA VAL A 12 -10.97 -9.19 8.46
C VAL A 12 -11.34 -9.13 6.97
N SER A 13 -12.60 -8.78 6.68
CA SER A 13 -13.04 -8.55 5.29
C SER A 13 -12.34 -7.31 4.72
N ILE A 14 -11.68 -7.46 3.58
CA ILE A 14 -11.00 -6.34 2.89
C ILE A 14 -11.90 -5.64 1.86
N GLU A 15 -13.12 -6.15 1.68
CA GLU A 15 -14.10 -5.57 0.77
C GLU A 15 -14.39 -4.11 1.14
N ARG A 16 -14.23 -3.20 0.17
CA ARG A 16 -14.44 -1.74 0.30
C ARG A 16 -13.49 -1.00 1.24
N ILE A 17 -12.63 -1.69 1.99
CA ILE A 17 -11.66 -1.07 2.91
C ILE A 17 -10.21 -1.22 2.44
N GLY A 18 -9.90 -2.25 1.66
CA GLY A 18 -8.55 -2.59 1.24
C GLY A 18 -7.67 -3.12 2.38
N HIS A 19 -6.36 -3.13 2.14
CA HIS A 19 -5.37 -3.44 3.17
C HIS A 19 -4.62 -2.15 3.54
N VAL A 20 -4.43 -1.91 4.82
CA VAL A 20 -3.67 -0.75 5.30
C VAL A 20 -2.17 -1.09 5.21
N PRO A 21 -1.32 -0.19 4.67
CA PRO A 21 0.12 -0.42 4.63
C PRO A 21 0.76 -0.21 6.00
N ASP A 22 1.84 -0.95 6.29
CA ASP A 22 2.63 -0.76 7.53
C ASP A 22 3.36 0.58 7.55
N ILE A 23 3.80 1.04 6.37
CA ILE A 23 4.44 2.34 6.15
C ILE A 23 3.64 3.07 5.08
N LEU A 24 2.96 4.16 5.46
CA LEU A 24 2.23 5.00 4.53
C LEU A 24 3.19 5.99 3.85
N VAL A 25 3.35 5.86 2.54
CA VAL A 25 4.11 6.81 1.70
C VAL A 25 3.21 7.23 0.56
N GLU A 26 3.05 8.54 0.39
CA GLU A 26 2.27 9.10 -0.71
C GLU A 26 3.15 9.36 -1.92
N ASN A 27 2.60 9.15 -3.11
CA ASN A 27 3.23 9.51 -4.37
C ASN A 27 2.59 10.83 -4.84
N THR A 28 3.31 11.94 -4.67
CA THR A 28 2.76 13.27 -4.93
C THR A 28 2.90 13.67 -6.39
N PRO A 29 2.08 14.61 -6.89
CA PRO A 29 2.27 15.18 -8.23
C PRO A 29 3.67 15.76 -8.46
N GLU A 30 4.29 16.33 -7.42
CA GLU A 30 5.65 16.87 -7.45
C GLU A 30 6.69 15.76 -7.66
N ASP A 31 6.48 14.57 -7.07
CA ASP A 31 7.35 13.41 -7.26
C ASP A 31 7.28 12.89 -8.70
N LEU A 32 6.07 12.83 -9.26
CA LEU A 32 5.86 12.50 -10.67
C LEU A 32 6.54 13.50 -11.60
N ALA A 33 6.41 14.80 -11.33
CA ALA A 33 7.05 15.86 -12.11
C ALA A 33 8.58 15.80 -12.03
N ALA A 34 9.13 15.39 -10.89
CA ALA A 34 10.55 15.23 -10.66
C ALA A 34 11.10 13.84 -11.03
N ASN A 35 10.26 12.92 -11.51
CA ASN A 35 10.59 11.52 -11.77
C ASN A 35 11.27 10.82 -10.57
N ARG A 36 10.76 11.07 -9.36
CA ARG A 36 11.18 10.43 -8.12
C ARG A 36 10.17 9.37 -7.70
N ASP A 37 10.64 8.31 -7.04
CA ASP A 37 9.79 7.23 -6.53
C ASP A 37 10.00 7.06 -5.00
N PRO A 38 9.32 7.86 -4.18
CA PRO A 38 9.47 7.80 -2.73
C PRO A 38 8.94 6.48 -2.14
N MET A 39 7.99 5.81 -2.81
CA MET A 39 7.46 4.51 -2.37
C MET A 39 8.52 3.42 -2.51
N LEU A 40 9.24 3.40 -3.64
CA LEU A 40 10.35 2.47 -3.86
C LEU A 40 11.50 2.73 -2.89
N ASP A 41 11.88 4.01 -2.71
CA ASP A 41 12.95 4.38 -1.79
C ASP A 41 12.66 3.90 -0.35
N ALA A 42 11.43 4.14 0.13
CA ALA A 42 10.99 3.69 1.44
C ALA A 42 10.95 2.15 1.56
N ALA A 43 10.53 1.44 0.50
CA ALA A 43 10.54 -0.02 0.48
C ALA A 43 11.97 -0.58 0.56
N VAL A 44 12.92 0.00 -0.18
CA VAL A 44 14.34 -0.40 -0.13
C VAL A 44 14.94 -0.13 1.24
N GLU A 45 14.63 1.01 1.85
CA GLU A 45 15.09 1.30 3.21
C GLU A 45 14.51 0.32 4.24
N ALA A 46 13.22 0.01 4.16
CA ALA A 46 12.55 -0.91 5.08
C ALA A 46 13.13 -2.34 5.00
N LEU A 47 13.44 -2.82 3.80
CA LEU A 47 14.04 -4.15 3.59
C LEU A 47 15.49 -4.28 4.07
N ARG A 48 16.19 -3.16 4.28
CA ARG A 48 17.59 -3.14 4.76
C ARG A 48 17.72 -3.18 6.29
N ARG A 49 16.61 -2.98 7.02
CA ARG A 49 16.58 -3.03 8.48
C ARG A 49 16.44 -4.47 8.97
#